data_AF-A0A822F7H5-F1
#
_entry.id   AF-A0A822F7H5-F1
#
_cell.length_a   1.000
_cell.length_b   1.000
_cell.length_c   1.000
_cell.angle_alpha   90.00
_cell.angle_beta   90.00
_cell.angle_gamma   90.00
#
_symmetry.space_group_name_H-M   'P 1'
#
loop_
_entity.id
_entity.type
_entity.pdbx_description
1 polymer ?
#
loop_
_entity_poly.entity_id
_entity_poly.type
_entity_poly.pdbx_seq_one_letter_code
_entity_poly.pdbx_strand_id
1 'polypeptide(L)'
;QGYACPQYHNPPDRLRNPSIFKYKSTPCPHVKQNDEWIDPTVCEAGDNCKYCHTRTEQQFHPEIYKSTKCNDVSVTSYCPRGPFCAFAHIEQELKSYRDFDLH
;
A
#
# COMPACT_ATOMS: atom_id res chain seq x y z
N GLN A 1 -11.94 13.35 -3.78
CA GLN A 1 -10.56 13.72 -4.16
C GLN A 1 -9.58 12.98 -3.25
N GLY A 2 -8.61 12.20 -3.75
CA GLY A 2 -7.74 11.42 -2.84
C GLY A 2 -6.47 10.78 -3.41
N TYR A 3 -5.86 11.32 -4.47
CA TYR A 3 -4.65 10.69 -5.06
C TYR A 3 -3.42 11.60 -5.13
N ALA A 4 -3.49 12.82 -4.59
CA ALA A 4 -2.52 13.88 -4.89
C ALA A 4 -2.09 14.70 -3.67
N CYS A 5 -1.94 14.09 -2.49
CA CYS A 5 -1.27 14.79 -1.39
C CYS A 5 -0.12 13.98 -0.77
N PRO A 6 1.13 14.47 -0.80
CA PRO A 6 2.25 13.91 -0.07
C PRO A 6 2.19 14.20 1.45
N GLN A 7 1.20 14.97 1.90
CA GLN A 7 0.94 15.27 3.31
C GLN A 7 -0.39 14.61 3.70
N TYR A 8 -0.30 13.77 4.74
CA TYR A 8 -1.38 13.05 5.39
C TYR A 8 -2.59 13.95 5.66
N HIS A 9 -3.78 13.54 5.19
CA HIS A 9 -5.00 14.32 5.41
C HIS A 9 -6.04 13.65 6.29
N ASN A 10 -5.99 12.33 6.55
CA ASN A 10 -6.92 11.66 7.47
C ASN A 10 -6.33 10.34 8.02
N PRO A 11 -6.77 9.86 9.21
CA PRO A 11 -6.43 8.54 9.77
C PRO A 11 -6.44 7.34 8.81
N PRO A 12 -7.36 7.23 7.83
CA PRO A 12 -7.39 6.15 6.85
C PRO A 12 -6.23 6.18 5.84
N ASP A 13 -5.56 7.32 5.67
CA ASP A 13 -4.43 7.51 4.75
C ASP A 13 -3.07 7.37 5.47
N ARG A 14 -3.08 6.94 6.73
CA ARG A 14 -1.84 6.75 7.50
C ARG A 14 -1.02 5.63 6.87
N LEU A 15 0.24 5.95 6.60
CA LEU A 15 1.27 5.02 6.13
C LEU A 15 2.40 4.99 7.16
N ARG A 16 2.46 3.93 7.99
CA ARG A 16 3.63 3.71 8.86
C ARG A 16 4.84 3.41 8.00
N ASN A 17 5.98 4.07 8.28
CA ASN A 17 7.21 3.85 7.52
C ASN A 17 7.74 2.42 7.75
N PRO A 18 7.83 1.55 6.71
CA PRO A 18 8.31 0.16 6.86
C PRO A 18 9.78 0.03 7.32
N SER A 19 10.57 1.11 7.19
CA SER A 19 11.93 1.16 7.70
C SER A 19 11.98 1.33 9.22
N ILE A 20 10.95 1.96 9.81
CA ILE A 20 10.83 2.22 11.25
C ILE A 20 9.98 1.13 11.91
N PHE A 21 8.84 0.80 11.29
CA PHE A 21 7.89 -0.19 11.79
C PHE A 21 7.92 -1.42 10.90
N LYS A 22 8.39 -2.55 11.44
CA LYS A 22 8.36 -3.83 10.72
C LYS A 22 6.98 -4.47 10.86
N TYR A 23 6.20 -4.39 9.79
CA TYR A 23 4.92 -5.07 9.61
C TYR A 23 4.93 -5.87 8.30
N LYS A 24 4.03 -6.86 8.19
CA LYS A 24 3.82 -7.68 7.00
C LYS A 24 2.79 -7.04 6.09
N SER A 25 2.85 -7.36 4.80
CA SER A 25 1.84 -6.97 3.78
C SER A 25 0.41 -7.47 4.07
N THR A 26 0.26 -8.45 4.95
CA THR A 26 -1.04 -9.00 5.36
C THR A 26 -1.83 -7.98 6.19
N PRO A 27 -3.12 -7.75 5.90
CA PRO A 27 -3.98 -6.88 6.72
C PRO A 27 -4.14 -7.39 8.15
N CYS A 28 -4.22 -6.47 9.11
CA CYS A 28 -4.53 -6.80 10.49
C CYS A 28 -6.01 -7.26 10.58
N PRO A 29 -6.30 -8.42 11.19
CA PRO A 29 -7.67 -8.94 11.27
C PRO A 29 -8.59 -8.05 12.12
N HIS A 30 -8.05 -7.22 13.02
CA HIS A 30 -8.84 -6.31 13.82
C HIS A 30 -9.33 -5.10 13.03
N VAL A 31 -8.55 -4.63 12.05
CA VAL A 31 -8.85 -3.40 11.28
C VAL A 31 -9.34 -3.67 9.87
N LYS A 32 -9.25 -4.92 9.39
CA LYS A 32 -9.85 -5.37 8.13
C LYS A 32 -10.76 -6.55 8.41
N GLN A 33 -12.07 -6.33 8.39
CA GLN A 33 -13.10 -7.32 8.69
C GLN A 33 -14.07 -7.41 7.51
N ASN A 34 -14.41 -8.63 7.08
CA ASN A 34 -15.31 -8.87 5.94
C ASN A 34 -14.93 -8.07 4.68
N ASP A 35 -13.62 -7.98 4.41
CA ASP A 35 -13.01 -7.18 3.33
C ASP A 35 -13.14 -5.65 3.42
N GLU A 36 -13.75 -5.13 4.48
CA GLU A 36 -13.85 -3.70 4.76
C GLU A 36 -12.73 -3.24 5.71
N TRP A 37 -12.14 -2.09 5.39
CA TRP A 37 -11.19 -1.42 6.28
C TRP A 37 -11.95 -0.53 7.26
N ILE A 38 -11.67 -0.68 8.55
CA ILE A 38 -12.25 0.12 9.62
C ILE A 38 -11.17 0.97 10.31
N ASP A 39 -11.55 1.72 11.34
CA ASP A 39 -10.65 2.64 12.04
C ASP A 39 -9.42 1.90 12.62
N PRO A 40 -8.17 2.28 12.28
CA PRO A 40 -6.96 1.66 12.82
C PRO A 40 -6.84 1.67 14.34
N THR A 41 -7.53 2.59 15.04
CA THR A 41 -7.50 2.74 16.50
C THR A 41 -8.15 1.58 17.24
N VAL A 42 -8.94 0.74 16.55
CA VAL A 42 -9.52 -0.49 17.15
C VAL A 42 -8.47 -1.56 17.43
N CYS A 43 -7.27 -1.45 16.85
CA CYS A 43 -6.17 -2.35 17.12
C CYS A 43 -5.37 -1.89 18.34
N GLU A 44 -5.44 -2.64 19.43
CA GLU A 44 -4.75 -2.33 20.68
C GLU A 44 -3.22 -2.33 20.55
N ALA A 45 -2.68 -3.07 19.58
CA ALA A 45 -1.24 -3.08 19.30
C ALA A 45 -0.75 -1.76 18.66
N GLY A 46 -1.66 -0.91 18.16
CA GLY A 46 -1.34 0.37 17.55
C GLY A 46 -0.21 0.26 16.53
N ASP A 47 0.80 1.12 16.67
CA ASP A 47 1.95 1.17 15.75
C ASP A 47 2.83 -0.07 15.80
N ASN A 48 2.81 -0.79 16.93
CA ASN A 48 3.58 -2.01 17.12
C ASN A 48 2.94 -3.23 16.42
N CYS A 49 1.73 -3.08 15.88
CA CYS A 49 1.07 -4.16 15.14
C CYS A 49 1.91 -4.57 13.93
N LYS A 50 2.09 -5.89 13.78
CA LYS A 50 2.91 -6.50 12.73
C LYS A 50 2.17 -6.69 11.40
N TYR A 51 1.02 -6.06 11.23
CA TYR A 51 0.15 -6.19 10.06
C TYR A 51 -0.31 -4.83 9.56
N CYS A 52 -0.68 -4.73 8.28
CA CYS A 52 -1.18 -3.48 7.70
C CYS A 52 -2.49 -3.03 8.34
N HIS A 53 -2.62 -1.74 8.58
CA HIS A 53 -3.78 -1.08 9.17
C HIS A 53 -4.62 -0.29 8.18
N THR A 54 -4.11 -0.02 6.99
CA THR A 54 -4.85 0.67 5.94
C THR A 54 -4.62 0.00 4.59
N ARG A 55 -5.55 0.25 3.64
CA ARG A 55 -5.36 -0.15 2.25
C ARG A 55 -4.06 0.43 1.69
N THR A 56 -3.73 1.67 2.05
CA THR A 56 -2.50 2.35 1.64
C THR A 56 -1.26 1.63 2.17
N GLU A 57 -1.23 1.24 3.46
CA GLU A 57 -0.12 0.45 4.00
C GLU A 57 0.08 -0.87 3.28
N GLN A 58 -1.01 -1.54 2.87
CA GLN A 58 -0.92 -2.75 2.07
C GLN A 58 -0.42 -2.49 0.65
N GLN A 59 -0.99 -1.52 -0.07
CA GLN A 59 -0.65 -1.24 -1.47
C GLN A 59 0.78 -0.73 -1.65
N PHE A 60 1.28 0.03 -0.68
CA PHE A 60 2.63 0.59 -0.69
C PHE A 60 3.61 -0.20 0.18
N HIS A 61 3.21 -1.39 0.66
CA HIS A 61 4.14 -2.30 1.32
C HIS A 61 5.24 -2.72 0.32
N PRO A 62 6.52 -2.81 0.71
CA PRO A 62 7.61 -3.20 -0.19
C PRO A 62 7.33 -4.46 -1.02
N GLU A 63 6.79 -5.51 -0.40
CA GLU A 63 6.43 -6.78 -1.06
C GLU A 63 5.26 -6.66 -2.08
N ILE A 64 4.43 -5.62 -1.98
CA ILE A 64 3.20 -5.47 -2.78
C ILE A 64 3.36 -4.37 -3.83
N TYR A 65 4.09 -3.30 -3.50
CA TYR A 65 4.27 -2.14 -4.35
C TYR A 65 4.89 -2.56 -5.68
N LYS A 66 4.23 -2.19 -6.79
CA LYS A 66 4.65 -2.49 -8.16
C LYS A 66 4.80 -3.98 -8.46
N SER A 67 4.23 -4.89 -7.66
CA SER A 67 4.28 -6.35 -7.89
C SER A 67 3.41 -6.82 -9.07
N THR A 68 2.42 -6.01 -9.45
CA THR A 68 1.40 -6.32 -10.46
C THR A 68 1.19 -5.15 -11.44
N LYS A 69 0.81 -5.45 -12.68
CA LYS A 69 0.60 -4.45 -13.74
C LYS A 69 -0.63 -3.58 -13.47
N CYS A 70 -0.53 -2.30 -13.77
CA CYS A 70 -1.63 -1.36 -13.71
C CYS A 70 -2.62 -1.64 -14.84
N ASN A 71 -3.86 -1.98 -14.47
CA ASN A 71 -4.92 -2.22 -15.43
C ASN A 71 -5.24 -0.97 -16.26
N ASP A 72 -5.26 0.22 -15.63
CA ASP A 72 -5.59 1.47 -16.34
C ASP A 72 -4.61 1.75 -17.47
N VAL A 73 -3.30 1.67 -17.22
CA VAL A 73 -2.30 1.83 -18.29
C VAL A 73 -2.45 0.75 -19.36
N SER A 74 -2.75 -0.49 -18.96
CA SER A 74 -2.91 -1.59 -19.91
C SER A 74 -4.10 -1.43 -20.85
N VAL A 75 -5.18 -0.78 -20.39
CA VAL A 75 -6.43 -0.63 -21.14
C VAL A 75 -6.52 0.71 -21.86
N THR A 76 -6.14 1.81 -21.20
CA THR A 76 -6.35 3.18 -21.70
C THR A 76 -5.05 3.92 -22.01
N SER A 77 -3.89 3.32 -21.74
CA SER A 77 -2.58 3.99 -21.78
C SER A 77 -2.45 5.20 -20.83
N TYR A 78 -3.42 5.39 -19.91
CA TYR A 78 -3.44 6.51 -18.99
C TYR A 78 -3.91 6.07 -17.59
N CYS A 79 -3.09 6.34 -16.57
CA CYS A 79 -3.49 6.12 -15.18
C CYS A 79 -3.69 7.46 -14.46
N PRO A 80 -4.89 7.75 -13.93
CA PRO A 80 -5.15 9.00 -13.22
C PRO A 80 -4.42 9.12 -11.88
N ARG A 81 -3.87 8.00 -11.36
CA ARG A 81 -3.03 7.99 -10.15
C ARG A 81 -1.59 8.42 -10.43
N GLY A 82 -1.18 8.43 -11.70
CA GLY A 82 0.16 8.84 -12.13
C GLY A 82 1.27 8.20 -11.29
N PRO A 83 2.23 8.99 -10.76
CA PRO A 83 3.35 8.47 -9.98
C PRO A 83 2.94 7.81 -8.65
N PHE A 84 1.73 8.10 -8.15
CA PHE A 84 1.20 7.52 -6.91
C PHE A 84 0.45 6.20 -7.15
N CYS A 85 0.51 5.64 -8.35
CA CYS A 85 -0.05 4.32 -8.60
C CYS A 85 0.81 3.23 -7.94
N ALA A 86 0.20 2.44 -7.05
CA ALA A 86 0.84 1.27 -6.44
C ALA A 86 1.09 0.11 -7.44
N PHE A 87 0.53 0.18 -8.65
CA PHE A 87 0.69 -0.82 -9.70
C PHE A 87 1.73 -0.39 -10.74
N ALA A 88 2.39 -1.34 -11.37
CA ALA A 88 3.44 -1.10 -12.35
C ALA A 88 2.88 -0.57 -13.68
N HIS A 89 3.42 0.56 -14.16
CA HIS A 89 3.05 1.16 -15.44
C HIS A 89 3.88 0.62 -16.61
N ILE A 90 5.09 0.15 -16.33
CA ILE A 90 6.00 -0.44 -17.31
C ILE A 90 6.60 -1.74 -16.77
N GLU A 91 7.14 -2.58 -17.63
CA GLU A 91 7.69 -3.88 -17.23
C GLU A 91 8.93 -3.75 -16.34
N GLN A 92 9.71 -2.69 -16.52
CA GLN A 92 10.87 -2.37 -15.69
C GLN A 92 10.46 -2.16 -14.24
N GLU A 93 9.32 -1.51 -13.97
CA GLU A 93 8.83 -1.32 -12.60
C GLU A 93 8.49 -2.65 -11.91
N LEU A 94 8.01 -3.66 -12.64
CA LEU A 94 7.76 -4.98 -12.05
C LEU A 94 9.05 -5.69 -11.64
N LYS A 95 10.12 -5.55 -12.45
CA LYS A 95 11.39 -6.26 -12.24
C LYS A 95 12.19 -5.62 -11.12
N SER A 96 12.32 -4.30 -11.14
CA SER A 96 13.11 -3.56 -10.15
C SER A 96 12.70 -3.89 -8.72
N TYR A 97 11.40 -4.01 -8.42
CA TYR A 97 10.94 -4.28 -7.05
C TYR A 97 10.97 -5.76 -6.66
N ARG A 98 10.86 -6.69 -7.62
CA ARG A 98 11.01 -8.13 -7.35
C ARG A 98 12.45 -8.51 -6.98
N ASP A 99 13.43 -7.81 -7.54
CA ASP A 99 14.85 -8.06 -7.24
C ASP A 99 15.28 -7.55 -5.85
N PHE A 100 14.54 -6.60 -5.25
CA PHE A 100 14.77 -6.15 -3.86
C PHE A 100 14.28 -7.17 -2.81
N ASP A 101 13.37 -8.09 -3.15
CA ASP A 101 12.86 -9.14 -2.25
C ASP A 101 13.76 -10.38 -2.18
N LEU A 102 14.80 -10.46 -3.03
CA LEU A 102 15.71 -11.61 -3.10
C LEU A 102 17.01 -11.44 -2.30
N HIS A 103 17.16 -10.35 -1.55
CA HIS A 103 18.32 -10.05 -0.70
C HIS A 103 17.90 -9.73 0.74
#